data_AF-A0A524CEX9-F1
#
_entry.id   AF-A0A524CEX9-F1
#
_cell.length_a   1.000
_cell.length_b   1.000
_cell.length_c   1.000
_cell.angle_alpha   90.00
_cell.angle_beta   90.00
_cell.angle_gamma   90.00
#
_symmetry.space_group_name_H-M   'P 1'
#
loop_
_entity.id
_entity.type
_entity.pdbx_description
1 polymer ?
#
loop_
_entity_poly.entity_id
_entity_poly.type
_entity_poly.pdbx_seq_one_letter_code
_entity_poly.pdbx_strand_id
1 'polypeptide(L)'
;KIIKKGEGEIVRVLANFISFSGIYSEELCYRANIDKTRIVEELLEEEIQELFNNFKKLRNVILFGEINAHIVYDENGTPLEVFPIDLEIYDTFEKKYFDSFNKAVDEFYSRIDSMDLKKPSDDKINRKLGEQEKILKRQREYLEELKIDKIKYYNIGDFIYSRLNSLERLFGVINNAKSKGYSYYEINDKLKEAKEENFDNLDLFLEIEPATKKILIKANRSEIKLDLRRSVGENANNLYNKGKKIEKKILGTIEAIAETEKQIKKLKEKKLDSADTLDVLIKPPKKKWYEKYRWFISSENFLVIGGKDASSNEAIFRKYLDKNDIVLHTNFPGSPLIVIKNPKNEVIPENTISEAAEFVASFSRAWKENWGVVDVFYVNSDQVSKSPPSGEFLPKGSFMISGKKNYVKNAKTRLALALNFIELTEEIDANIEKILYPKIMIGPVSMMESRYGDCLILRPSKSGYTKGKIAKKIKAFFLNDAKKEEKKWIELLSLDEIINILPPGFSKIDK
;
A
#
# COMPACT_ATOMS: atom_id res chain seq x y z
N LYS A 1 -27.96 -23.71 37.45
CA LYS A 1 -26.96 -23.64 38.54
C LYS A 1 -25.76 -22.75 38.20
N ILE A 2 -25.22 -22.83 36.98
CA ILE A 2 -24.09 -21.98 36.55
C ILE A 2 -24.54 -20.53 36.32
N ILE A 3 -25.61 -20.32 35.53
CA ILE A 3 -26.17 -18.98 35.28
C ILE A 3 -26.49 -18.26 36.60
N LYS A 4 -27.19 -18.90 37.54
CA LYS A 4 -27.52 -18.36 38.87
C LYS A 4 -26.31 -17.95 39.76
N LYS A 5 -25.08 -18.24 39.36
CA LYS A 5 -23.85 -17.84 40.08
C LYS A 5 -23.04 -16.78 39.34
N GLY A 6 -23.43 -16.42 38.12
CA GLY A 6 -22.80 -15.36 37.35
C GLY A 6 -23.36 -14.00 37.76
N GLU A 7 -22.50 -12.98 37.70
CA GLU A 7 -22.86 -11.59 37.94
C GLU A 7 -22.76 -10.80 36.62
N GLY A 8 -23.73 -9.92 36.35
CA GLY A 8 -23.74 -9.02 35.19
C GLY A 8 -24.66 -9.46 34.04
N GLU A 9 -24.38 -8.94 32.83
CA GLU A 9 -25.19 -9.17 31.62
C GLU A 9 -25.21 -10.66 31.23
N ILE A 10 -26.40 -11.20 30.95
CA ILE A 10 -26.61 -12.62 30.63
C ILE A 10 -25.73 -13.09 29.46
N VAL A 11 -25.55 -12.28 28.41
CA VAL A 11 -24.70 -12.65 27.27
C VAL A 11 -23.23 -12.85 27.65
N ARG A 12 -22.71 -12.03 28.57
CA ARG A 12 -21.33 -12.15 29.06
C ARG A 12 -21.17 -13.35 29.96
N VAL A 13 -22.17 -13.63 30.79
CA VAL A 13 -22.20 -14.83 31.63
C VAL A 13 -22.24 -16.09 30.76
N LEU A 14 -23.04 -16.12 29.70
CA LEU A 14 -23.06 -17.25 28.75
C LEU A 14 -21.71 -17.44 28.04
N ALA A 15 -21.11 -16.36 27.53
CA ALA A 15 -19.82 -16.41 26.85
C ALA A 15 -18.69 -16.91 27.76
N ASN A 16 -18.60 -16.37 28.98
CA ASN A 16 -17.50 -16.67 29.92
C ASN A 16 -17.62 -18.06 30.55
N PHE A 17 -18.82 -18.50 30.92
CA PHE A 17 -19.00 -19.75 31.67
C PHE A 17 -19.18 -20.98 30.79
N ILE A 18 -19.65 -20.82 29.56
CA ILE A 18 -19.91 -21.95 28.64
C ILE A 18 -18.84 -22.01 27.52
N SER A 19 -17.94 -21.02 27.47
CA SER A 19 -16.88 -20.89 26.45
C SER A 19 -17.43 -20.81 25.01
N PHE A 20 -18.66 -20.31 24.86
CA PHE A 20 -19.17 -19.93 23.55
C PHE A 20 -18.54 -18.61 23.10
N SER A 21 -18.33 -18.46 21.79
CA SER A 21 -18.09 -17.14 21.23
C SER A 21 -19.31 -16.25 21.47
N GLY A 22 -19.09 -14.93 21.48
CA GLY A 22 -20.15 -13.95 21.75
C GLY A 22 -21.38 -14.17 20.88
N ILE A 23 -21.20 -14.52 19.60
CA ILE A 23 -22.30 -14.71 18.67
C ILE A 23 -23.26 -15.85 19.06
N TYR A 24 -22.75 -17.00 19.51
CA TYR A 24 -23.63 -18.09 19.97
C TYR A 24 -24.30 -17.76 21.31
N SER A 25 -23.69 -16.87 22.11
CA SER A 25 -24.32 -16.37 23.34
C SER A 25 -25.48 -15.43 23.00
N GLU A 26 -25.31 -14.58 21.98
CA GLU A 26 -26.38 -13.72 21.46
C GLU A 26 -27.51 -14.53 20.83
N GLU A 27 -27.16 -15.54 20.03
CA GLU A 27 -28.13 -16.48 19.45
C GLU A 27 -28.98 -17.17 20.52
N LEU A 28 -28.37 -17.63 21.63
CA LEU A 28 -29.13 -18.26 22.72
C LEU A 28 -30.09 -17.30 23.40
N CYS A 29 -29.67 -16.05 23.62
CA CYS A 29 -30.55 -15.01 24.14
C CYS A 29 -31.71 -14.74 23.17
N TYR A 30 -31.41 -14.65 21.88
CA TYR A 30 -32.39 -14.43 20.81
C TYR A 30 -33.45 -15.54 20.76
N ARG A 31 -33.03 -16.82 20.71
CA ARG A 31 -33.94 -17.98 20.72
C ARG A 31 -34.82 -18.06 21.95
N ALA A 32 -34.28 -17.66 23.10
CA ALA A 32 -35.02 -17.63 24.36
C ALA A 32 -35.89 -16.37 24.51
N ASN A 33 -35.86 -15.45 23.55
CA ASN A 33 -36.54 -14.15 23.58
C ASN A 33 -36.18 -13.33 24.84
N ILE A 34 -34.90 -13.32 25.20
CA ILE A 34 -34.36 -12.59 26.34
C ILE A 34 -33.38 -11.54 25.83
N ASP A 35 -33.50 -10.30 26.31
CA ASP A 35 -32.54 -9.23 26.00
C ASP A 35 -31.14 -9.63 26.47
N LYS A 36 -30.16 -9.57 25.56
CA LYS A 36 -28.76 -9.95 25.83
C LYS A 36 -28.09 -9.13 26.94
N THR A 37 -28.59 -7.92 27.20
CA THR A 37 -28.07 -7.00 28.23
C THR A 37 -28.74 -7.19 29.59
N ARG A 38 -29.75 -8.07 29.70
CA ARG A 38 -30.46 -8.29 30.95
C ARG A 38 -29.54 -8.86 32.03
N ILE A 39 -29.71 -8.37 33.24
CA ILE A 39 -28.90 -8.74 34.40
C ILE A 39 -29.38 -10.10 34.93
N VAL A 40 -28.43 -11.00 35.22
CA VAL A 40 -28.72 -12.39 35.58
C VAL A 40 -29.57 -12.50 36.86
N GLU A 41 -29.35 -11.62 37.81
CA GLU A 41 -30.09 -11.53 39.07
C GLU A 41 -31.57 -11.19 38.89
N GLU A 42 -31.93 -10.61 37.74
CA GLU A 42 -33.29 -10.20 37.37
C GLU A 42 -34.03 -11.24 36.49
N LEU A 43 -33.38 -12.37 36.19
CA LEU A 43 -33.97 -13.44 35.40
C LEU A 43 -34.87 -14.33 36.24
N LEU A 44 -36.07 -14.59 35.73
CA LEU A 44 -37.00 -15.54 36.32
C LEU A 44 -36.51 -16.97 36.12
N GLU A 45 -36.93 -17.89 36.99
CA GLU A 45 -36.52 -19.29 36.90
C GLU A 45 -37.00 -19.96 35.61
N GLU A 46 -38.15 -19.52 35.09
CA GLU A 46 -38.71 -19.93 33.80
C GLU A 46 -37.82 -19.50 32.62
N GLU A 47 -37.29 -18.26 32.65
CA GLU A 47 -36.39 -17.72 31.63
C GLU A 47 -35.04 -18.46 31.61
N ILE A 48 -34.53 -18.80 32.80
CA ILE A 48 -33.32 -19.62 32.93
C ILE A 48 -33.55 -21.03 32.38
N GLN A 49 -34.75 -21.60 32.61
CA GLN A 49 -35.11 -22.90 32.05
C GLN A 49 -35.24 -22.85 30.53
N GLU A 50 -35.77 -21.76 29.98
CA GLU A 50 -35.90 -21.57 28.53
C GLU A 50 -34.55 -21.39 27.84
N LEU A 51 -33.62 -20.63 28.43
CA LEU A 51 -32.22 -20.56 27.99
C LEU A 51 -31.59 -21.95 27.95
N PHE A 52 -31.81 -22.76 28.99
CA PHE A 52 -31.26 -24.11 29.06
C PHE A 52 -31.88 -25.05 28.01
N ASN A 53 -33.17 -24.91 27.73
CA ASN A 53 -33.87 -25.67 26.70
C ASN A 53 -33.32 -25.30 25.31
N ASN A 54 -33.18 -24.01 24.99
CA ASN A 54 -32.64 -23.56 23.71
C ASN A 54 -31.16 -23.89 23.55
N PHE A 55 -30.38 -23.88 24.64
CA PHE A 55 -29.03 -24.42 24.63
C PHE A 55 -28.98 -25.90 24.24
N LYS A 56 -29.86 -26.73 24.80
CA LYS A 56 -29.92 -28.15 24.40
C LYS A 56 -30.26 -28.33 22.93
N LYS A 57 -31.21 -27.53 22.40
CA LYS A 57 -31.58 -27.56 20.98
C LYS A 57 -30.38 -27.19 20.10
N LEU A 58 -29.74 -26.05 20.36
CA LEU A 58 -28.57 -25.58 19.61
C LEU A 58 -27.42 -26.59 19.67
N ARG A 59 -27.12 -27.13 20.85
CA ARG A 59 -26.12 -28.19 21.03
C ARG A 59 -26.44 -29.42 20.18
N ASN A 60 -27.70 -29.85 20.13
CA ASN A 60 -28.08 -31.02 19.33
C ASN A 60 -27.90 -30.76 17.83
N VAL A 61 -28.20 -29.54 17.35
CA VAL A 61 -27.91 -29.13 15.96
C VAL A 61 -26.41 -29.18 15.68
N ILE A 62 -25.57 -28.70 16.60
CA ILE A 62 -24.11 -28.72 16.41
C ILE A 62 -23.54 -30.15 16.42
N LEU A 63 -24.05 -31.03 17.29
CA LEU A 63 -23.50 -32.38 17.44
C LEU A 63 -24.03 -33.38 16.41
N PHE A 64 -25.29 -33.22 15.99
CA PHE A 64 -26.01 -34.22 15.19
C PHE A 64 -26.71 -33.65 13.96
N GLY A 65 -26.72 -32.33 13.78
CA GLY A 65 -27.33 -31.69 12.63
C GLY A 65 -26.46 -31.79 11.37
N GLU A 66 -27.09 -31.46 10.24
CA GLU A 66 -26.37 -31.32 8.98
C GLU A 66 -25.61 -29.99 8.92
N ILE A 67 -24.44 -30.00 8.28
CA ILE A 67 -23.63 -28.79 8.10
C ILE A 67 -24.22 -27.99 6.94
N ASN A 68 -24.85 -26.86 7.28
CA ASN A 68 -25.34 -25.87 6.31
C ASN A 68 -24.35 -24.71 6.24
N ALA A 69 -23.22 -24.94 5.57
CA ALA A 69 -22.17 -23.95 5.47
C ALA A 69 -22.62 -22.74 4.63
N HIS A 70 -22.56 -21.53 5.18
CA HIS A 70 -22.95 -20.32 4.48
C HIS A 70 -22.22 -19.07 4.94
N ILE A 71 -22.25 -18.04 4.11
CA ILE A 71 -21.79 -16.68 4.42
C ILE A 71 -23.03 -15.78 4.56
N VAL A 72 -23.04 -14.95 5.59
CA VAL A 72 -24.05 -13.91 5.84
C VAL A 72 -23.54 -12.57 5.30
N TYR A 73 -24.39 -11.81 4.63
CA TYR A 73 -24.07 -10.50 4.05
C TYR A 73 -24.87 -9.38 4.71
N ASP A 74 -24.29 -8.19 4.78
CA ASP A 74 -25.00 -6.97 5.17
C ASP A 74 -25.86 -6.40 4.03
N GLU A 75 -26.62 -5.34 4.32
CA GLU A 75 -27.48 -4.65 3.34
C GLU A 75 -26.71 -4.09 2.12
N ASN A 76 -25.39 -3.92 2.23
CA ASN A 76 -24.52 -3.42 1.16
C ASN A 76 -23.85 -4.55 0.37
N GLY A 77 -24.18 -5.81 0.63
CA GLY A 77 -23.57 -6.98 0.01
C GLY A 77 -22.15 -7.30 0.51
N THR A 78 -21.74 -6.72 1.64
CA THR A 78 -20.45 -7.00 2.29
C THR A 78 -20.56 -8.27 3.15
N PRO A 79 -19.62 -9.23 3.03
CA PRO A 79 -19.65 -10.43 3.86
C PRO A 79 -19.39 -10.07 5.33
N LEU A 80 -20.32 -10.45 6.23
CA LEU A 80 -20.23 -10.21 7.67
C LEU A 80 -19.52 -11.35 8.40
N GLU A 81 -20.02 -12.57 8.24
CA GLU A 81 -19.51 -13.74 8.97
C GLU A 81 -19.83 -15.04 8.22
N VAL A 82 -19.14 -16.12 8.59
CA VAL A 82 -19.29 -17.45 7.98
C VAL A 82 -19.67 -18.47 9.04
N PHE A 83 -20.74 -19.23 8.80
CA PHE A 83 -21.28 -20.18 9.77
C PHE A 83 -21.42 -21.60 9.19
N PRO A 84 -21.18 -22.64 10.01
CA PRO A 84 -21.42 -24.03 9.62
C PRO A 84 -22.87 -24.46 9.80
N ILE A 85 -23.68 -23.68 10.52
CA ILE A 85 -25.09 -23.94 10.83
C ILE A 85 -25.87 -22.63 10.79
N ASP A 86 -27.16 -22.69 10.46
CA ASP A 86 -28.05 -21.52 10.48
C ASP A 86 -28.31 -21.02 11.91
N LEU A 87 -28.16 -19.70 12.08
CA LEU A 87 -28.49 -18.98 13.31
C LEU A 87 -29.71 -18.09 13.07
N GLU A 88 -30.68 -18.15 13.98
CA GLU A 88 -31.97 -17.45 13.89
C GLU A 88 -31.79 -15.93 13.93
N ILE A 89 -30.76 -15.45 14.64
CA ILE A 89 -30.39 -14.02 14.68
C ILE A 89 -30.07 -13.42 13.28
N TYR A 90 -29.74 -14.27 12.30
CA TYR A 90 -29.42 -13.87 10.93
C TYR A 90 -30.48 -14.27 9.89
N ASP A 91 -31.69 -14.70 10.30
CA ASP A 91 -32.69 -15.19 9.35
C ASP A 91 -33.17 -14.16 8.33
N THR A 92 -33.13 -12.88 8.66
CA THR A 92 -33.49 -11.79 7.75
C THR A 92 -32.34 -11.33 6.84
N PHE A 93 -31.13 -11.84 7.04
CA PHE A 93 -29.96 -11.43 6.28
C PHE A 93 -29.84 -12.24 4.98
N GLU A 94 -29.16 -11.68 3.98
CA GLU A 94 -28.83 -12.42 2.77
C GLU A 94 -27.77 -13.49 3.09
N LYS A 95 -28.03 -14.73 2.66
CA LYS A 95 -27.16 -15.90 2.92
C LYS A 95 -26.76 -16.56 1.62
N LYS A 96 -25.48 -16.94 1.48
CA LYS A 96 -24.98 -17.77 0.37
C LYS A 96 -24.47 -19.10 0.91
N TYR A 97 -25.07 -20.20 0.47
CA TYR A 97 -24.74 -21.56 0.91
C TYR A 97 -23.63 -22.22 0.07
N PHE A 98 -22.93 -23.16 0.68
CA PHE A 98 -21.79 -23.88 0.10
C PHE A 98 -21.81 -25.37 0.46
N ASP A 99 -21.22 -26.19 -0.40
CA ASP A 99 -21.15 -27.65 -0.24
C ASP A 99 -20.29 -28.11 0.95
N SER A 100 -19.46 -27.23 1.50
CA SER A 100 -18.66 -27.54 2.70
C SER A 100 -18.27 -26.27 3.45
N PHE A 101 -18.07 -26.40 4.76
CA PHE A 101 -17.65 -25.28 5.60
C PHE A 101 -16.28 -24.73 5.19
N ASN A 102 -15.34 -25.59 4.79
CA ASN A 102 -14.05 -25.15 4.28
C ASN A 102 -14.19 -24.26 3.04
N LYS A 103 -15.10 -24.61 2.11
CA LYS A 103 -15.37 -23.80 0.90
C LYS A 103 -15.97 -22.44 1.25
N ALA A 104 -16.86 -22.39 2.26
CA ALA A 104 -17.44 -21.14 2.75
C ALA A 104 -16.38 -20.26 3.42
N VAL A 105 -15.54 -20.84 4.28
CA VAL A 105 -14.43 -20.13 4.96
C VAL A 105 -13.42 -19.59 3.96
N ASP A 106 -13.03 -20.40 2.97
CA ASP A 106 -12.13 -19.99 1.90
C ASP A 106 -12.70 -18.80 1.12
N GLU A 107 -13.97 -18.82 0.74
CA GLU A 107 -14.64 -17.70 0.05
C GLU A 107 -14.71 -16.45 0.93
N PHE A 108 -15.06 -16.60 2.21
CA PHE A 108 -15.20 -15.49 3.16
C PHE A 108 -13.88 -14.74 3.36
N TYR A 109 -12.81 -15.45 3.74
CA TYR A 109 -11.51 -14.82 3.97
C TYR A 109 -10.85 -14.35 2.67
N SER A 110 -11.08 -15.02 1.54
CA SER A 110 -10.60 -14.50 0.24
C SER A 110 -11.21 -13.14 -0.10
N ARG A 111 -12.49 -12.91 0.22
CA ARG A 111 -13.14 -11.60 0.04
C ARG A 111 -12.57 -10.55 1.00
N ILE A 112 -12.41 -10.88 2.28
CA ILE A 112 -11.83 -9.96 3.27
C ILE A 112 -10.40 -9.58 2.88
N ASP A 113 -9.56 -10.55 2.52
CA ASP A 113 -8.18 -10.31 2.08
C ASP A 113 -8.15 -9.43 0.83
N SER A 114 -9.10 -9.61 -0.11
CA SER A 114 -9.21 -8.74 -1.29
C SER A 114 -9.61 -7.30 -0.94
N MET A 115 -10.50 -7.11 0.04
CA MET A 115 -10.90 -5.79 0.54
C MET A 115 -9.75 -5.11 1.30
N ASP A 116 -8.95 -5.87 2.05
CA ASP A 116 -7.80 -5.37 2.77
C ASP A 116 -6.59 -5.10 1.86
N LEU A 117 -6.44 -5.82 0.73
CA LEU A 117 -5.44 -5.51 -0.31
C LEU A 117 -5.75 -4.18 -1.04
N LYS A 118 -7.01 -3.74 -1.10
CA LYS A 118 -7.40 -2.41 -1.64
C LYS A 118 -7.02 -1.24 -0.71
N LYS A 119 -7.01 -1.43 0.62
CA LYS A 119 -6.81 -0.36 1.62
C LYS A 119 -5.42 0.31 1.65
N PRO A 120 -4.26 -0.39 1.59
CA PRO A 120 -2.97 0.26 1.87
C PRO A 120 -2.50 1.21 0.75
N SER A 121 -2.95 1.01 -0.49
CA SER A 121 -2.62 1.92 -1.61
C SER A 121 -3.52 3.16 -1.60
N ASP A 122 -4.83 2.96 -1.40
CA ASP A 122 -5.82 4.03 -1.44
C ASP A 122 -5.71 4.99 -0.27
N ASP A 123 -5.46 4.51 0.96
CA ASP A 123 -5.30 5.39 2.12
C ASP A 123 -4.10 6.33 1.96
N LYS A 124 -3.01 5.84 1.37
CA LYS A 124 -1.81 6.64 1.11
C LYS A 124 -2.05 7.67 0.02
N ILE A 125 -2.80 7.33 -1.02
CA ILE A 125 -3.18 8.25 -2.10
C ILE A 125 -4.18 9.27 -1.58
N ASN A 126 -5.19 8.86 -0.80
CA ASN A 126 -6.20 9.72 -0.19
C ASN A 126 -5.58 10.72 0.80
N ARG A 127 -4.62 10.29 1.63
CA ARG A 127 -3.88 11.20 2.52
C ARG A 127 -3.11 12.26 1.73
N LYS A 128 -2.38 11.84 0.69
CA LYS A 128 -1.64 12.76 -0.19
C LYS A 128 -2.57 13.72 -0.95
N LEU A 129 -3.72 13.25 -1.42
CA LEU A 129 -4.74 14.10 -2.05
C LEU A 129 -5.25 15.14 -1.06
N GLY A 130 -5.61 14.74 0.17
CA GLY A 130 -6.06 15.66 1.20
C GLY A 130 -5.01 16.69 1.61
N GLU A 131 -3.73 16.32 1.64
CA GLU A 131 -2.62 17.26 1.86
C GLU A 131 -2.53 18.29 0.72
N GLN A 132 -2.55 17.85 -0.54
CA GLN A 132 -2.45 18.72 -1.70
C GLN A 132 -3.67 19.63 -1.86
N GLU A 133 -4.88 19.15 -1.58
CA GLU A 133 -6.10 19.95 -1.61
C GLU A 133 -6.09 21.05 -0.53
N LYS A 134 -5.56 20.76 0.68
CA LYS A 134 -5.35 21.78 1.71
C LYS A 134 -4.33 22.83 1.30
N ILE A 135 -3.24 22.43 0.63
CA ILE A 135 -2.24 23.36 0.08
C ILE A 135 -2.88 24.26 -0.98
N LEU A 136 -3.62 23.68 -1.92
CA LEU A 136 -4.31 24.42 -2.99
C LEU A 136 -5.29 25.45 -2.41
N LYS A 137 -6.06 25.08 -1.40
CA LYS A 137 -6.99 25.99 -0.72
C LYS A 137 -6.26 27.21 -0.15
N ARG A 138 -5.18 26.99 0.61
CA ARG A 138 -4.36 28.07 1.20
C ARG A 138 -3.73 28.97 0.15
N GLN A 139 -3.22 28.40 -0.95
CA GLN A 139 -2.64 29.18 -2.05
C GLN A 139 -3.69 30.07 -2.73
N ARG A 140 -4.92 29.58 -2.92
CA ARG A 140 -6.03 30.38 -3.49
C ARG A 140 -6.46 31.50 -2.55
N GLU A 141 -6.58 31.24 -1.25
CA GLU A 141 -6.88 32.27 -0.24
C GLU A 141 -5.81 33.36 -0.25
N TYR A 142 -4.53 32.97 -0.24
CA TYR A 142 -3.40 33.91 -0.30
C TYR A 142 -3.37 34.71 -1.62
N LEU A 143 -3.74 34.10 -2.75
CA LEU A 143 -3.83 34.79 -4.04
C LEU A 143 -4.88 35.91 -4.01
N GLU A 144 -6.05 35.67 -3.40
CA GLU A 144 -7.09 36.70 -3.27
C GLU A 144 -6.63 37.84 -2.35
N GLU A 145 -5.96 37.54 -1.23
CA GLU A 145 -5.36 38.56 -0.37
C GLU A 145 -4.36 39.44 -1.14
N LEU A 146 -3.47 38.83 -1.93
CA LEU A 146 -2.50 39.58 -2.73
C LEU A 146 -3.18 40.48 -3.79
N LYS A 147 -4.29 40.04 -4.40
CA LYS A 147 -5.05 40.86 -5.36
C LYS A 147 -5.64 42.08 -4.67
N ILE A 148 -6.24 41.90 -3.49
CA ILE A 148 -6.80 42.99 -2.69
C ILE A 148 -5.70 43.99 -2.31
N ASP A 149 -4.55 43.51 -1.84
CA ASP A 149 -3.41 44.35 -1.48
C ASP A 149 -2.83 45.11 -2.68
N LYS A 150 -2.75 44.47 -3.85
CA LYS A 150 -2.34 45.14 -5.09
C LYS A 150 -3.25 46.34 -5.36
N ILE A 151 -4.56 46.11 -5.44
CA ILE A 151 -5.55 47.16 -5.73
C ILE A 151 -5.45 48.29 -4.69
N LYS A 152 -5.34 47.93 -3.41
CA LYS A 152 -5.17 48.89 -2.31
C LYS A 152 -3.96 49.80 -2.51
N TYR A 153 -2.78 49.25 -2.81
CA TYR A 153 -1.57 50.05 -2.98
C TYR A 153 -1.60 50.95 -4.22
N TYR A 154 -2.16 50.47 -5.34
CA TYR A 154 -2.32 51.28 -6.55
C TYR A 154 -3.33 52.42 -6.33
N ASN A 155 -4.50 52.14 -5.76
CA ASN A 155 -5.52 53.17 -5.46
C ASN A 155 -4.98 54.26 -4.53
N ILE A 156 -4.19 53.87 -3.52
CA ILE A 156 -3.52 54.82 -2.62
C ILE A 156 -2.49 55.68 -3.37
N GLY A 157 -1.69 55.07 -4.26
CA GLY A 157 -0.74 55.79 -5.11
C GLY A 157 -1.43 56.78 -6.05
N ASP A 158 -2.49 56.35 -6.73
CA ASP A 158 -3.29 57.16 -7.65
C ASP A 158 -3.93 58.34 -6.92
N PHE A 159 -4.45 58.11 -5.70
CA PHE A 159 -5.00 59.17 -4.86
C PHE A 159 -3.96 60.26 -4.55
N ILE A 160 -2.76 59.87 -4.14
CA ILE A 160 -1.69 60.82 -3.82
C ILE A 160 -1.33 61.66 -5.06
N TYR A 161 -1.22 61.04 -6.24
CA TYR A 161 -0.96 61.78 -7.47
C TYR A 161 -2.11 62.71 -7.87
N SER A 162 -3.37 62.28 -7.69
CA SER A 162 -4.56 63.11 -7.97
C SER A 162 -4.69 64.35 -7.07
N ARG A 163 -3.97 64.37 -5.94
CA ARG A 163 -3.94 65.44 -4.94
C ARG A 163 -2.51 65.96 -4.68
N LEU A 164 -1.61 65.77 -5.64
CA LEU A 164 -0.18 66.04 -5.46
C LEU A 164 0.08 67.48 -5.02
N ASN A 165 -0.52 68.46 -5.73
CA ASN A 165 -0.32 69.88 -5.44
C ASN A 165 -0.76 70.28 -4.01
N SER A 166 -1.90 69.76 -3.55
CA SER A 166 -2.41 70.03 -2.20
C SER A 166 -1.51 69.43 -1.12
N LEU A 167 -1.04 68.19 -1.35
CA LEU A 167 -0.14 67.50 -0.44
C LEU A 167 1.26 68.14 -0.42
N GLU A 168 1.77 68.62 -1.55
CA GLU A 168 3.07 69.31 -1.62
C GLU A 168 3.05 70.64 -0.87
N ARG A 169 1.95 71.40 -0.96
CA ARG A 169 1.74 72.61 -0.15
C ARG A 169 1.75 72.27 1.34
N LEU A 170 1.00 71.25 1.76
CA LEU A 170 0.94 70.80 3.15
C LEU A 170 2.32 70.35 3.67
N PHE A 171 3.05 69.55 2.88
CA PHE A 171 4.42 69.15 3.21
C PHE A 171 5.36 70.36 3.29
N GLY A 172 5.19 71.34 2.39
CA GLY A 172 5.94 72.60 2.40
C GLY A 172 5.74 73.41 3.69
N VAL A 173 4.49 73.57 4.15
CA VAL A 173 4.16 74.25 5.41
C VAL A 173 4.82 73.54 6.59
N ILE A 174 4.70 72.22 6.68
CA ILE A 174 5.29 71.41 7.76
C ILE A 174 6.81 71.52 7.75
N ASN A 175 7.45 71.42 6.58
CA ASN A 175 8.90 71.49 6.46
C ASN A 175 9.44 72.89 6.76
N ASN A 176 8.71 73.95 6.39
CA ASN A 176 9.07 75.34 6.73
C ASN A 176 8.96 75.60 8.24
N ALA A 177 7.88 75.14 8.87
CA ALA A 177 7.77 75.21 10.33
C ALA A 177 8.89 74.41 11.01
N LYS A 178 9.25 73.25 10.44
CA LYS A 178 10.34 72.43 10.98
C LYS A 178 11.70 73.11 10.87
N SER A 179 12.00 73.79 9.76
CA SER A 179 13.28 74.52 9.59
C SER A 179 13.39 75.75 10.50
N LYS A 180 12.26 76.32 10.93
CA LYS A 180 12.19 77.40 11.92
C LYS A 180 12.36 76.94 13.37
N GLY A 181 12.55 75.63 13.61
CA GLY A 181 12.85 75.07 14.93
C GLY A 181 11.68 74.44 15.67
N TYR A 182 10.45 74.50 15.13
CA TYR A 182 9.28 73.89 15.78
C TYR A 182 9.39 72.36 15.86
N SER A 183 8.90 71.76 16.94
CA SER A 183 8.76 70.31 17.11
C SER A 183 7.56 69.78 16.32
N TYR A 184 7.55 68.47 16.02
CA TYR A 184 6.39 67.87 15.34
C TYR A 184 5.13 67.86 16.23
N TYR A 185 5.28 67.93 17.56
CA TYR A 185 4.16 68.10 18.48
C TYR A 185 3.52 69.47 18.31
N GLU A 186 4.32 70.55 18.37
CA GLU A 186 3.83 71.92 18.20
C GLU A 186 3.24 72.15 16.80
N ILE A 187 3.84 71.55 15.76
CA ILE A 187 3.32 71.64 14.38
C ILE A 187 1.97 70.91 14.27
N ASN A 188 1.81 69.75 14.91
CA ASN A 188 0.56 69.00 14.92
C ASN A 188 -0.57 69.80 15.55
N ASP A 189 -0.32 70.35 16.74
CA ASP A 189 -1.34 71.07 17.51
C ASP A 189 -1.80 72.33 16.76
N LYS A 190 -0.84 73.11 16.22
CA LYS A 190 -1.16 74.29 15.40
C LYS A 190 -1.91 73.95 14.11
N LEU A 191 -1.62 72.83 13.46
CA LEU A 191 -2.34 72.41 12.26
C LEU A 191 -3.74 71.88 12.57
N LYS A 192 -3.96 71.30 13.76
CA LYS A 192 -5.31 70.92 14.23
C LYS A 192 -6.14 72.18 14.53
N GLU A 193 -5.58 73.15 15.24
CA GLU A 193 -6.22 74.45 15.50
C GLU A 193 -6.58 75.17 14.19
N ALA A 194 -5.63 75.31 13.25
CA ALA A 194 -5.89 75.94 11.95
C ALA A 194 -6.96 75.21 11.12
N LYS A 195 -7.08 73.90 11.29
CA LYS A 195 -8.13 73.12 10.62
C LYS A 195 -9.52 73.39 11.21
N GLU A 196 -9.62 73.60 12.51
CA GLU A 196 -10.88 73.98 13.19
C GLU A 196 -11.34 75.39 12.78
N GLU A 197 -10.40 76.28 12.46
CA GLU A 197 -10.65 77.62 11.93
C GLU A 197 -10.98 77.65 10.42
N ASN A 198 -11.16 76.49 9.77
CA ASN A 198 -11.44 76.34 8.33
C ASN A 198 -10.41 77.03 7.40
N PHE A 199 -9.11 76.96 7.73
CA PHE A 199 -8.07 77.45 6.84
C PHE A 199 -7.99 76.65 5.52
N ASP A 200 -7.88 77.35 4.40
CA ASP A 200 -7.80 76.75 3.06
C ASP A 200 -6.62 75.76 2.92
N ASN A 201 -6.86 74.64 2.23
CA ASN A 201 -5.90 73.56 1.92
C ASN A 201 -5.52 72.60 3.07
N LEU A 202 -6.28 72.53 4.17
CA LEU A 202 -6.09 71.53 5.25
C LEU A 202 -7.09 70.35 5.20
N ASP A 203 -7.91 70.25 4.16
CA ASP A 203 -8.98 69.25 4.04
C ASP A 203 -8.49 67.79 4.12
N LEU A 204 -7.27 67.54 3.67
CA LEU A 204 -6.65 66.22 3.64
C LEU A 204 -5.91 65.88 4.94
N PHE A 205 -5.58 66.87 5.78
CA PHE A 205 -4.80 66.66 7.00
C PHE A 205 -5.66 66.01 8.09
N LEU A 206 -5.15 64.99 8.79
CA LEU A 206 -5.77 64.44 10.00
C LEU A 206 -4.89 64.69 11.22
N GLU A 207 -3.67 64.18 11.20
CA GLU A 207 -2.74 64.24 12.33
C GLU A 207 -1.30 64.01 11.86
N ILE A 208 -0.31 64.53 12.59
CA ILE A 208 1.09 64.12 12.51
C ILE A 208 1.37 63.17 13.67
N GLU A 209 1.92 61.99 13.38
CA GLU A 209 2.50 61.08 14.36
C GLU A 209 3.96 61.48 14.63
N PRO A 210 4.27 62.20 15.73
CA PRO A 210 5.59 62.80 15.92
C PRO A 210 6.69 61.75 16.14
N ALA A 211 6.35 60.65 16.82
CA ALA A 211 7.26 59.54 17.11
C ALA A 211 7.77 58.85 15.84
N THR A 212 6.90 58.64 14.87
CA THR A 212 7.24 57.97 13.60
C THR A 212 7.55 58.95 12.47
N LYS A 213 7.39 60.26 12.69
CA LYS A 213 7.57 61.34 11.71
C LYS A 213 6.71 61.13 10.46
N LYS A 214 5.47 60.69 10.67
CA LYS A 214 4.51 60.42 9.60
C LYS A 214 3.32 61.36 9.71
N ILE A 215 2.77 61.75 8.58
CA ILE A 215 1.51 62.47 8.49
C ILE A 215 0.40 61.51 8.09
N LEU A 216 -0.70 61.55 8.82
CA LEU A 216 -1.93 60.86 8.53
C LEU A 216 -2.80 61.79 7.69
N ILE A 217 -3.18 61.32 6.49
CA ILE A 217 -4.06 62.05 5.59
C ILE A 217 -5.35 61.27 5.33
N LYS A 218 -6.44 62.01 5.13
CA LYS A 218 -7.73 61.45 4.75
C LYS A 218 -7.77 61.21 3.25
N ALA A 219 -7.98 59.96 2.86
CA ALA A 219 -8.17 59.56 1.48
C ALA A 219 -9.52 58.84 1.32
N ASN A 220 -10.53 59.58 0.88
CA ASN A 220 -11.91 59.13 0.81
C ASN A 220 -12.41 58.61 2.18
N ARG A 221 -12.59 57.29 2.34
CA ARG A 221 -13.00 56.61 3.58
C ARG A 221 -11.85 55.94 4.33
N SER A 222 -10.61 56.10 3.87
CA SER A 222 -9.42 55.45 4.43
C SER A 222 -8.41 56.48 4.89
N GLU A 223 -7.57 56.09 5.85
CA GLU A 223 -6.48 56.91 6.35
C GLU A 223 -5.15 56.41 5.79
N ILE A 224 -4.33 57.32 5.27
CA ILE A 224 -3.04 56.98 4.65
C ILE A 224 -1.93 57.66 5.43
N LYS A 225 -0.89 56.89 5.76
CA LYS A 225 0.32 57.40 6.42
C LYS A 225 1.40 57.72 5.39
N LEU A 226 1.85 58.96 5.33
CA LEU A 226 2.96 59.41 4.49
C LEU A 226 4.17 59.78 5.36
N ASP A 227 5.38 59.47 4.91
CA ASP A 227 6.63 59.79 5.61
C ASP A 227 7.03 61.24 5.30
N LEU A 228 7.14 62.08 6.33
CA LEU A 228 7.48 63.50 6.18
C LEU A 228 8.96 63.73 5.81
N ARG A 229 9.82 62.70 5.93
CA ARG A 229 11.23 62.77 5.53
C ARG A 229 11.44 62.57 4.03
N ARG A 230 10.37 62.22 3.30
CA ARG A 230 10.36 61.93 1.87
C ARG A 230 9.44 62.91 1.17
N SER A 231 9.68 63.15 -0.11
CA SER A 231 8.75 63.96 -0.90
C SER A 231 7.41 63.25 -1.07
N VAL A 232 6.35 64.00 -1.42
CA VAL A 232 5.02 63.42 -1.70
C VAL A 232 5.11 62.43 -2.87
N GLY A 233 5.84 62.81 -3.93
CA GLY A 233 6.11 61.93 -5.08
C GLY A 233 6.90 60.67 -4.71
N GLU A 234 7.89 60.75 -3.81
CA GLU A 234 8.58 59.56 -3.30
C GLU A 234 7.67 58.65 -2.50
N ASN A 235 6.79 59.21 -1.66
CA ASN A 235 5.79 58.43 -0.92
C ASN A 235 4.86 57.68 -1.89
N ALA A 236 4.35 58.36 -2.92
CA ALA A 236 3.53 57.75 -3.96
C ALA A 236 4.29 56.63 -4.69
N ASN A 237 5.51 56.90 -5.16
CA ASN A 237 6.32 55.92 -5.89
C ASN A 237 6.65 54.68 -5.04
N ASN A 238 6.86 54.85 -3.72
CA ASN A 238 7.05 53.72 -2.81
C ASN A 238 5.81 52.81 -2.74
N LEU A 239 4.61 53.37 -2.82
CA LEU A 239 3.36 52.61 -2.83
C LEU A 239 3.18 51.85 -4.14
N TYR A 240 3.47 52.47 -5.30
CA TYR A 240 3.51 51.73 -6.57
C TYR A 240 4.57 50.62 -6.58
N ASN A 241 5.74 50.88 -6.02
CA ASN A 241 6.78 49.85 -5.92
C ASN A 241 6.35 48.69 -5.02
N LYS A 242 5.57 48.94 -3.96
CA LYS A 242 4.91 47.87 -3.19
C LYS A 242 3.91 47.11 -4.05
N GLY A 243 3.05 47.80 -4.80
CA GLY A 243 2.11 47.19 -5.76
C GLY A 243 2.80 46.29 -6.78
N LYS A 244 3.89 46.76 -7.41
CA LYS A 244 4.71 45.98 -8.35
C LYS A 244 5.35 44.75 -7.70
N LYS A 245 5.78 44.85 -6.44
CA LYS A 245 6.30 43.69 -5.69
C LYS A 245 5.21 42.66 -5.42
N ILE A 246 4.00 43.10 -5.07
CA ILE A 246 2.84 42.22 -4.90
C ILE A 246 2.48 41.55 -6.22
N GLU A 247 2.52 42.28 -7.34
CA GLU A 247 2.26 41.72 -8.67
C GLU A 247 3.23 40.59 -9.05
N LYS A 248 4.53 40.73 -8.76
CA LYS A 248 5.49 39.63 -8.92
C LYS A 248 5.16 38.43 -8.05
N LYS A 249 4.69 38.64 -6.82
CA LYS A 249 4.25 37.56 -5.91
C LYS A 249 2.98 36.87 -6.43
N ILE A 250 2.05 37.61 -7.04
CA ILE A 250 0.85 37.05 -7.67
C ILE A 250 1.25 36.07 -8.77
N LEU A 251 2.17 36.47 -9.67
CA LEU A 251 2.64 35.60 -10.76
C LEU A 251 3.25 34.29 -10.22
N GLY A 252 4.16 34.37 -9.26
CA GLY A 252 4.75 33.16 -8.64
C GLY A 252 3.73 32.30 -7.89
N THR A 253 2.69 32.91 -7.32
CA THR A 253 1.60 32.17 -6.65
C THR A 253 0.73 31.43 -7.65
N ILE A 254 0.44 32.02 -8.82
CA ILE A 254 -0.31 31.38 -9.91
C ILE A 254 0.45 30.16 -10.45
N GLU A 255 1.77 30.29 -10.66
CA GLU A 255 2.62 29.16 -11.08
C GLU A 255 2.61 28.03 -10.06
N ALA A 256 2.71 28.35 -8.77
CA ALA A 256 2.64 27.37 -7.69
C ALA A 256 1.28 26.64 -7.63
N ILE A 257 0.18 27.36 -7.85
CA ILE A 257 -1.17 26.78 -7.93
C ILE A 257 -1.26 25.80 -9.09
N ALA A 258 -0.78 26.18 -10.28
CA ALA A 258 -0.83 25.33 -11.47
C ALA A 258 -0.06 24.01 -11.28
N GLU A 259 1.10 24.07 -10.63
CA GLU A 259 1.89 22.88 -10.30
C GLU A 259 1.16 21.98 -9.28
N THR A 260 0.55 22.56 -8.25
CA THR A 260 -0.26 21.81 -7.27
C THR A 260 -1.48 21.16 -7.93
N GLU A 261 -2.20 21.84 -8.81
CA GLU A 261 -3.34 21.28 -9.55
C GLU A 261 -2.92 20.10 -10.45
N LYS A 262 -1.76 20.21 -11.11
CA LYS A 262 -1.18 19.12 -11.91
C LYS A 262 -0.85 17.90 -11.05
N GLN A 263 -0.30 18.10 -9.85
CA GLN A 263 -0.02 17.02 -8.91
C GLN A 263 -1.31 16.32 -8.44
N ILE A 264 -2.36 17.09 -8.14
CA ILE A 264 -3.69 16.55 -7.78
C ILE A 264 -4.26 15.73 -8.92
N LYS A 265 -4.22 16.24 -10.17
CA LYS A 265 -4.71 15.50 -11.35
C LYS A 265 -4.01 14.15 -11.51
N LYS A 266 -2.68 14.14 -11.40
CA LYS A 266 -1.88 12.90 -11.47
C LYS A 266 -2.20 11.90 -10.36
N LEU A 267 -2.54 12.38 -9.16
CA LEU A 267 -2.97 11.52 -8.05
C LEU A 267 -4.39 10.97 -8.28
N LYS A 268 -5.29 11.75 -8.87
CA LYS A 268 -6.65 11.30 -9.23
C LYS A 268 -6.64 10.27 -10.36
N GLU A 269 -5.83 10.47 -11.40
CA GLU A 269 -5.65 9.49 -12.48
C GLU A 269 -5.14 8.15 -11.94
N LYS A 270 -4.13 8.16 -11.06
CA LYS A 270 -3.67 6.94 -10.39
C LYS A 270 -4.73 6.23 -9.55
N LYS A 271 -5.65 6.99 -8.95
CA LYS A 271 -6.77 6.44 -8.18
C LYS A 271 -7.80 5.81 -9.11
N LEU A 272 -8.09 6.42 -10.26
CA LEU A 272 -9.01 5.90 -11.27
C LEU A 272 -8.46 4.62 -11.91
N ASP A 273 -7.18 4.61 -12.27
CA ASP A 273 -6.48 3.42 -12.79
C ASP A 273 -6.52 2.24 -11.80
N SER A 274 -6.56 2.53 -10.49
CA SER A 274 -6.64 1.52 -9.43
C SER A 274 -8.08 1.09 -9.09
N ALA A 275 -9.09 1.85 -9.56
CA ALA A 275 -10.51 1.57 -9.32
C ALA A 275 -11.13 0.76 -10.48
N ASP A 276 -10.61 0.89 -11.70
CA ASP A 276 -11.05 0.11 -12.87
C ASP A 276 -10.50 -1.33 -12.91
N THR A 277 -9.74 -1.75 -11.89
CA THR A 277 -9.18 -3.10 -11.78
C THR A 277 -10.17 -4.06 -11.15
N LEU A 278 -11.00 -4.65 -12.02
CA LEU A 278 -11.78 -5.89 -11.82
C LEU A 278 -12.47 -6.00 -10.43
N ASP A 279 -13.73 -5.61 -10.36
CA ASP A 279 -14.66 -5.98 -9.25
C ASP A 279 -14.99 -7.49 -9.19
N VAL A 280 -14.27 -8.31 -9.96
CA VAL A 280 -14.47 -9.76 -10.06
C VAL A 280 -13.36 -10.45 -9.27
N LEU A 281 -13.75 -11.21 -8.25
CA LEU A 281 -12.83 -11.99 -7.43
C LEU A 281 -12.24 -13.13 -8.25
N ILE A 282 -10.95 -13.03 -8.58
CA ILE A 282 -10.24 -14.04 -9.38
C ILE A 282 -9.50 -14.98 -8.44
N LYS A 283 -9.99 -16.22 -8.34
CA LYS A 283 -9.34 -17.24 -7.52
C LYS A 283 -8.04 -17.71 -8.19
N PRO A 284 -6.93 -17.85 -7.43
CA PRO A 284 -5.72 -18.46 -7.96
C PRO A 284 -5.99 -19.90 -8.38
N PRO A 285 -5.37 -20.38 -9.47
CA PRO A 285 -5.56 -21.75 -9.93
C PRO A 285 -5.12 -22.76 -8.87
N LYS A 286 -5.78 -23.93 -8.84
CA LYS A 286 -5.42 -25.03 -7.93
C LYS A 286 -3.93 -25.34 -8.03
N LYS A 287 -3.20 -25.13 -6.93
CA LYS A 287 -1.75 -25.33 -6.87
C LYS A 287 -1.44 -26.81 -7.03
N LYS A 288 -0.54 -27.14 -7.96
CA LYS A 288 0.00 -28.50 -8.05
C LYS A 288 0.84 -28.81 -6.81
N TRP A 289 0.90 -30.08 -6.42
CA TRP A 289 1.55 -30.50 -5.17
C TRP A 289 3.01 -30.06 -5.04
N TYR A 290 3.72 -29.92 -6.17
CA TYR A 290 5.13 -29.55 -6.23
C TYR A 290 5.36 -28.03 -6.09
N GLU A 291 4.32 -27.19 -6.24
CA GLU A 291 4.47 -25.73 -6.23
C GLU A 291 4.79 -25.14 -4.84
N LYS A 292 4.60 -25.95 -3.79
CA LYS A 292 5.08 -25.61 -2.46
C LYS A 292 6.62 -25.65 -2.37
N TYR A 293 7.29 -26.35 -3.28
CA TYR A 293 8.75 -26.43 -3.39
C TYR A 293 9.31 -25.43 -4.40
N ARG A 294 10.63 -25.35 -4.53
CA ARG A 294 11.27 -24.78 -5.73
C ARG A 294 11.05 -25.77 -6.85
N TRP A 295 10.65 -25.32 -8.02
CA TRP A 295 10.39 -26.24 -9.11
C TRP A 295 10.56 -25.56 -10.46
N PHE A 296 10.83 -26.36 -11.46
CA PHE A 296 10.65 -26.02 -12.87
C PHE A 296 10.41 -27.31 -13.66
N ILE A 297 10.01 -27.18 -14.92
CA ILE A 297 9.95 -28.28 -15.87
C ILE A 297 11.08 -28.04 -16.87
N SER A 298 12.00 -28.99 -17.01
CA SER A 298 13.14 -28.86 -17.93
C SER A 298 12.68 -28.64 -19.37
N SER A 299 13.56 -28.17 -20.25
CA SER A 299 13.27 -28.07 -21.69
C SER A 299 12.77 -29.40 -22.29
N GLU A 300 13.19 -30.53 -21.72
CA GLU A 300 12.84 -31.90 -22.15
C GLU A 300 11.69 -32.53 -21.33
N ASN A 301 10.87 -31.70 -20.67
CA ASN A 301 9.65 -32.11 -19.92
C ASN A 301 9.88 -32.92 -18.63
N PHE A 302 11.07 -32.90 -18.03
CA PHE A 302 11.28 -33.48 -16.71
C PHE A 302 10.90 -32.51 -15.59
N LEU A 303 10.14 -32.97 -14.61
CA LEU A 303 9.85 -32.17 -13.41
C LEU A 303 11.07 -32.15 -12.50
N VAL A 304 11.56 -30.95 -12.18
CA VAL A 304 12.64 -30.75 -11.21
C VAL A 304 12.08 -30.05 -9.99
N ILE A 305 12.34 -30.61 -8.79
CA ILE A 305 11.86 -30.06 -7.51
C ILE A 305 13.00 -29.87 -6.52
N GLY A 306 12.85 -28.93 -5.59
CA GLY A 306 13.88 -28.53 -4.64
C GLY A 306 13.35 -27.94 -3.35
N GLY A 307 13.98 -28.25 -2.22
CA GLY A 307 13.55 -27.65 -0.95
C GLY A 307 13.83 -26.15 -0.89
N LYS A 308 12.96 -25.43 -0.17
CA LYS A 308 13.13 -24.01 0.15
C LYS A 308 13.96 -23.80 1.43
N ASP A 309 13.98 -24.82 2.30
CA ASP A 309 14.60 -24.87 3.61
C ASP A 309 14.92 -26.33 4.01
N ALA A 310 15.51 -26.53 5.20
CA ALA A 310 15.86 -27.85 5.71
C ALA A 310 14.64 -28.78 5.88
N SER A 311 13.50 -28.26 6.33
CA SER A 311 12.28 -29.06 6.55
C SER A 311 11.67 -29.56 5.24
N SER A 312 11.65 -28.71 4.21
CA SER A 312 11.16 -29.05 2.87
C SER A 312 12.12 -29.99 2.13
N ASN A 313 13.43 -29.87 2.32
CA ASN A 313 14.41 -30.87 1.85
C ASN A 313 14.10 -32.26 2.44
N GLU A 314 13.84 -32.34 3.75
CA GLU A 314 13.47 -33.61 4.40
C GLU A 314 12.15 -34.17 3.90
N ALA A 315 11.17 -33.30 3.64
CA ALA A 315 9.89 -33.71 3.08
C ALA A 315 10.06 -34.30 1.66
N ILE A 316 10.92 -33.70 0.82
CA ILE A 316 11.25 -34.22 -0.51
C ILE A 316 11.89 -35.59 -0.38
N PHE A 317 12.95 -35.72 0.42
CA PHE A 317 13.64 -37.00 0.62
C PHE A 317 12.71 -38.11 1.11
N ARG A 318 11.83 -37.82 2.07
CA ARG A 318 10.95 -38.84 2.67
C ARG A 318 9.74 -39.21 1.83
N LYS A 319 9.17 -38.26 1.07
CA LYS A 319 7.86 -38.44 0.41
C LYS A 319 7.92 -38.43 -1.10
N TYR A 320 8.97 -37.88 -1.70
CA TYR A 320 8.99 -37.52 -3.12
C TYR A 320 10.31 -37.90 -3.81
N LEU A 321 11.15 -38.72 -3.20
CA LEU A 321 12.34 -39.30 -3.81
C LEU A 321 12.07 -40.77 -4.16
N ASP A 322 11.99 -41.06 -5.45
CA ASP A 322 11.70 -42.40 -5.99
C ASP A 322 12.95 -43.03 -6.61
N LYS A 323 12.92 -44.36 -6.80
CA LYS A 323 14.07 -45.19 -7.20
C LYS A 323 14.82 -44.68 -8.46
N ASN A 324 14.10 -44.17 -9.46
CA ASN A 324 14.68 -43.78 -10.75
C ASN A 324 15.07 -42.30 -10.81
N ASP A 325 14.84 -41.55 -9.73
CA ASP A 325 15.15 -40.13 -9.69
C ASP A 325 16.66 -39.88 -9.54
N ILE A 326 17.09 -38.72 -10.02
CA ILE A 326 18.46 -38.21 -9.82
C ILE A 326 18.44 -37.07 -8.81
N VAL A 327 19.37 -37.11 -7.87
CA VAL A 327 19.56 -36.08 -6.85
C VAL A 327 20.79 -35.25 -7.16
N LEU A 328 20.67 -33.92 -7.08
CA LEU A 328 21.74 -32.96 -7.32
C LEU A 328 21.97 -32.09 -6.09
N HIS A 329 23.25 -31.81 -5.81
CA HIS A 329 23.67 -30.97 -4.68
C HIS A 329 25.08 -30.38 -4.90
N THR A 330 25.44 -29.33 -4.17
CA THR A 330 26.81 -28.76 -4.19
C THR A 330 27.75 -29.48 -3.24
N ASN A 331 29.06 -29.41 -3.45
CA ASN A 331 30.04 -29.97 -2.49
C ASN A 331 30.10 -29.23 -1.15
N PHE A 332 29.66 -27.97 -1.10
CA PHE A 332 29.60 -27.16 0.12
C PHE A 332 28.16 -27.14 0.69
N PRO A 333 28.00 -26.89 2.01
CA PRO A 333 26.70 -26.82 2.65
C PRO A 333 25.88 -25.60 2.19
N GLY A 334 24.56 -25.73 2.23
CA GLY A 334 23.63 -24.63 1.97
C GLY A 334 23.10 -24.57 0.54
N SER A 335 23.19 -25.66 -0.24
CA SER A 335 22.35 -25.85 -1.43
C SER A 335 21.08 -26.64 -1.10
N PRO A 336 20.01 -26.48 -1.89
CA PRO A 336 18.82 -27.31 -1.77
C PRO A 336 19.11 -28.75 -2.25
N LEU A 337 18.37 -29.71 -1.70
CA LEU A 337 18.27 -31.05 -2.28
C LEU A 337 17.39 -30.94 -3.52
N ILE A 338 17.99 -30.95 -4.71
CA ILE A 338 17.25 -30.93 -5.98
C ILE A 338 17.06 -32.35 -6.48
N VAL A 339 15.86 -32.67 -6.95
CA VAL A 339 15.49 -33.98 -7.48
C VAL A 339 14.91 -33.81 -8.88
N ILE A 340 15.47 -34.51 -9.87
CA ILE A 340 14.88 -34.69 -11.19
C ILE A 340 13.96 -35.91 -11.12
N LYS A 341 12.65 -35.70 -11.30
CA LYS A 341 11.65 -36.76 -11.24
C LYS A 341 11.65 -37.59 -12.53
N ASN A 342 11.81 -38.90 -12.41
CA ASN A 342 11.86 -39.84 -13.54
C ASN A 342 10.91 -41.04 -13.36
N PRO A 343 9.58 -40.81 -13.29
CA PRO A 343 8.61 -41.89 -13.08
C PRO A 343 8.59 -42.91 -14.23
N LYS A 344 8.97 -42.50 -15.44
CA LYS A 344 8.98 -43.37 -16.64
C LYS A 344 10.26 -44.20 -16.79
N ASN A 345 11.25 -43.99 -15.93
CA ASN A 345 12.56 -44.63 -16.04
C ASN A 345 13.23 -44.42 -17.41
N GLU A 346 13.11 -43.22 -17.95
CA GLU A 346 13.73 -42.82 -19.22
C GLU A 346 15.16 -42.34 -18.97
N VAL A 347 16.02 -42.36 -19.99
CA VAL A 347 17.36 -41.79 -19.89
C VAL A 347 17.22 -40.28 -19.76
N ILE A 348 17.65 -39.72 -18.62
CA ILE A 348 17.63 -38.27 -18.39
C ILE A 348 18.72 -37.64 -19.25
N PRO A 349 18.38 -36.73 -20.18
CA PRO A 349 19.38 -36.14 -21.06
C PRO A 349 20.34 -35.21 -20.29
N GLU A 350 21.55 -35.05 -20.82
CA GLU A 350 22.59 -34.21 -20.20
C GLU A 350 22.15 -32.75 -20.06
N ASN A 351 21.32 -32.24 -20.99
CA ASN A 351 20.81 -30.89 -20.91
C ASN A 351 19.88 -30.68 -19.70
N THR A 352 18.96 -31.61 -19.44
CA THR A 352 18.14 -31.60 -18.21
C THR A 352 19.00 -31.64 -16.94
N ILE A 353 20.09 -32.43 -16.92
CA ILE A 353 21.02 -32.48 -15.78
C ILE A 353 21.75 -31.13 -15.61
N SER A 354 22.20 -30.53 -16.72
CA SER A 354 22.84 -29.21 -16.74
C SER A 354 21.91 -28.10 -16.24
N GLU A 355 20.66 -28.09 -16.71
CA GLU A 355 19.60 -27.18 -16.25
C GLU A 355 19.36 -27.32 -14.74
N ALA A 356 19.21 -28.56 -14.25
CA ALA A 356 19.07 -28.82 -12.83
C ALA A 356 20.30 -28.37 -12.03
N ALA A 357 21.52 -28.50 -12.57
CA ALA A 357 22.74 -28.04 -11.94
C ALA A 357 22.83 -26.50 -11.85
N GLU A 358 22.47 -25.76 -12.90
CA GLU A 358 22.35 -24.29 -12.85
C GLU A 358 21.33 -23.85 -11.78
N PHE A 359 20.23 -24.59 -11.65
CA PHE A 359 19.21 -24.36 -10.63
C PHE A 359 19.75 -24.59 -9.21
N VAL A 360 20.45 -25.72 -8.97
CA VAL A 360 21.14 -26.00 -7.69
C VAL A 360 22.12 -24.88 -7.34
N ALA A 361 22.99 -24.52 -8.29
CA ALA A 361 23.99 -23.48 -8.10
C ALA A 361 23.34 -22.16 -7.70
N SER A 362 22.25 -21.79 -8.37
CA SER A 362 21.57 -20.50 -8.18
C SER A 362 20.81 -20.37 -6.86
N PHE A 363 20.35 -21.47 -6.27
CA PHE A 363 19.71 -21.46 -4.95
C PHE A 363 20.65 -21.82 -3.79
N SER A 364 21.92 -22.05 -4.09
CA SER A 364 22.95 -22.36 -3.10
C SER A 364 23.55 -21.11 -2.45
N ARG A 365 24.45 -21.33 -1.50
CA ARG A 365 25.32 -20.28 -0.94
C ARG A 365 26.10 -19.51 -2.01
N ALA A 366 26.37 -20.09 -3.18
CA ALA A 366 27.06 -19.43 -4.28
C ALA A 366 26.40 -18.10 -4.70
N TRP A 367 25.06 -18.04 -4.68
CA TRP A 367 24.35 -16.81 -5.00
C TRP A 367 24.60 -15.70 -3.97
N LYS A 368 24.56 -16.05 -2.67
CA LYS A 368 24.85 -15.11 -1.58
C LYS A 368 26.27 -14.58 -1.64
N GLU A 369 27.23 -15.46 -1.96
CA GLU A 369 28.66 -15.12 -2.01
C GLU A 369 29.10 -14.49 -3.34
N ASN A 370 28.17 -14.35 -4.29
CA ASN A 370 28.42 -13.78 -5.61
C ASN A 370 29.43 -14.58 -6.45
N TRP A 371 29.39 -15.91 -6.36
CA TRP A 371 30.17 -16.80 -7.22
C TRP A 371 29.46 -16.99 -8.55
N GLY A 372 30.13 -16.76 -9.68
CA GLY A 372 29.52 -16.85 -11.01
C GLY A 372 29.28 -18.28 -11.53
N VAL A 373 30.08 -19.24 -11.05
CA VAL A 373 29.99 -20.65 -11.42
C VAL A 373 30.31 -21.54 -10.21
N VAL A 374 29.74 -22.74 -10.17
CA VAL A 374 29.99 -23.76 -9.14
C VAL A 374 29.93 -25.16 -9.74
N ASP A 375 30.75 -26.07 -9.23
CA ASP A 375 30.63 -27.49 -9.53
C ASP A 375 29.49 -28.12 -8.71
N VAL A 376 28.60 -28.82 -9.41
CA VAL A 376 27.46 -29.53 -8.84
C VAL A 376 27.65 -31.01 -9.07
N PHE A 377 27.42 -31.82 -8.05
CA PHE A 377 27.40 -33.27 -8.23
C PHE A 377 25.98 -33.80 -8.33
N TYR A 378 25.84 -34.94 -8.98
CA TYR A 378 24.60 -35.71 -9.02
C TYR A 378 24.84 -37.19 -8.75
N VAL A 379 23.84 -37.83 -8.15
CA VAL A 379 23.82 -39.24 -7.76
C VAL A 379 22.43 -39.83 -7.94
N ASN A 380 22.35 -41.15 -8.00
CA ASN A 380 21.07 -41.85 -8.00
C ASN A 380 20.39 -41.78 -6.62
N SER A 381 19.07 -42.00 -6.59
CA SER A 381 18.28 -41.94 -5.36
C SER A 381 18.77 -42.90 -4.25
N ASP A 382 19.23 -44.10 -4.62
CA ASP A 382 19.73 -45.15 -3.71
C ASP A 382 21.05 -44.78 -3.01
N GLN A 383 21.78 -43.82 -3.57
CA GLN A 383 23.03 -43.31 -3.01
C GLN A 383 22.80 -42.27 -1.90
N VAL A 384 21.56 -41.80 -1.70
CA VAL A 384 21.20 -40.76 -0.72
C VAL A 384 20.59 -41.41 0.51
N SER A 385 21.21 -41.21 1.67
CA SER A 385 20.73 -41.75 2.93
C SER A 385 20.71 -40.70 4.04
N LYS A 386 20.01 -41.01 5.13
CA LYS A 386 19.97 -40.18 6.35
C LYS A 386 20.65 -40.83 7.55
N SER A 387 21.28 -41.98 7.33
CA SER A 387 21.99 -42.72 8.37
C SER A 387 23.43 -42.19 8.43
N PRO A 388 23.83 -41.54 9.52
CA PRO A 388 25.23 -41.17 9.70
C PRO A 388 26.11 -42.42 9.86
N PRO A 389 27.43 -42.32 9.57
CA PRO A 389 28.41 -43.32 10.00
C PRO A 389 28.34 -43.50 11.52
N SER A 390 28.68 -44.71 12.00
CA SER A 390 28.58 -45.07 13.41
C SER A 390 29.26 -44.05 14.33
N GLY A 391 28.48 -43.39 15.19
CA GLY A 391 28.96 -42.43 16.20
C GLY A 391 28.82 -40.94 15.84
N GLU A 392 28.38 -40.60 14.63
CA GLU A 392 28.21 -39.20 14.19
C GLU A 392 26.75 -38.71 14.22
N PHE A 393 26.55 -37.40 14.42
CA PHE A 393 25.24 -36.76 14.35
C PHE A 393 25.07 -36.05 12.99
N LEU A 394 23.98 -36.34 12.28
CA LEU A 394 23.65 -35.67 11.03
C LEU A 394 22.68 -34.50 11.29
N PRO A 395 23.06 -33.25 10.99
CA PRO A 395 22.18 -32.10 11.17
C PRO A 395 20.88 -32.20 10.36
N LYS A 396 19.84 -31.50 10.83
CA LYS A 396 18.55 -31.42 10.15
C LYS A 396 18.72 -30.87 8.73
N GLY A 397 18.14 -31.57 7.74
CA GLY A 397 18.27 -31.22 6.31
C GLY A 397 19.59 -31.60 5.64
N SER A 398 20.50 -32.32 6.32
CA SER A 398 21.70 -32.92 5.71
C SER A 398 21.44 -34.37 5.30
N PHE A 399 22.16 -34.82 4.27
CA PHE A 399 22.05 -36.16 3.69
C PHE A 399 23.44 -36.74 3.48
N MET A 400 23.58 -38.04 3.72
CA MET A 400 24.78 -38.79 3.43
C MET A 400 24.73 -39.27 1.98
N ILE A 401 25.83 -39.09 1.26
CA ILE A 401 25.96 -39.50 -0.14
C ILE A 401 27.01 -40.60 -0.22
N SER A 402 26.61 -41.78 -0.69
CA SER A 402 27.47 -42.94 -0.82
C SER A 402 27.79 -43.25 -2.29
N GLY A 403 28.88 -43.98 -2.55
CA GLY A 403 29.26 -44.38 -3.90
C GLY A 403 29.85 -43.27 -4.77
N LYS A 404 29.86 -43.49 -6.09
CA LYS A 404 30.48 -42.60 -7.07
C LYS A 404 29.60 -41.37 -7.33
N LYS A 405 30.19 -40.18 -7.26
CA LYS A 405 29.58 -38.91 -7.65
C LYS A 405 29.90 -38.59 -9.10
N ASN A 406 28.90 -38.14 -9.85
CA ASN A 406 29.09 -37.54 -11.17
C ASN A 406 29.05 -36.01 -11.03
N TYR A 407 29.75 -35.28 -11.90
CA TYR A 407 29.91 -33.82 -11.76
C TYR A 407 29.49 -33.08 -13.02
N VAL A 408 28.71 -32.02 -12.83
CA VAL A 408 28.52 -30.94 -13.79
C VAL A 408 29.47 -29.82 -13.39
N LYS A 409 30.48 -29.58 -14.22
CA LYS A 409 31.48 -28.53 -13.97
C LYS A 409 30.96 -27.17 -14.42
N ASN A 410 31.34 -26.12 -13.68
CA ASN A 410 31.05 -24.74 -14.04
C ASN A 410 29.54 -24.42 -14.22
N ALA A 411 28.66 -25.00 -13.40
CA ALA A 411 27.24 -24.65 -13.42
C ALA A 411 27.06 -23.16 -13.08
N LYS A 412 26.41 -22.41 -13.97
CA LYS A 412 26.29 -20.95 -13.87
C LYS A 412 25.27 -20.55 -12.80
N THR A 413 25.59 -19.50 -12.04
CA THR A 413 24.65 -18.89 -11.08
C THR A 413 23.83 -17.80 -11.74
N ARG A 414 22.84 -18.21 -12.54
CA ARG A 414 21.93 -17.30 -13.23
C ARG A 414 20.57 -17.97 -13.36
N LEU A 415 19.51 -17.17 -13.27
CA LEU A 415 18.14 -17.63 -13.45
C LEU A 415 17.43 -16.67 -14.39
N ALA A 416 16.55 -17.20 -15.23
CA ALA A 416 15.63 -16.40 -16.03
C ALA A 416 14.24 -16.42 -15.39
N LEU A 417 13.50 -15.32 -15.58
CA LEU A 417 12.10 -15.20 -15.19
C LEU A 417 11.25 -14.85 -16.39
N ALA A 418 10.07 -15.45 -16.47
CA ALA A 418 9.08 -15.15 -17.49
C ALA A 418 7.72 -14.96 -16.85
N LEU A 419 6.89 -14.11 -17.46
CA LEU A 419 5.48 -13.97 -17.10
C LEU A 419 4.67 -14.97 -17.92
N ASN A 420 3.94 -15.83 -17.23
CA ASN A 420 3.00 -16.77 -17.86
C ASN A 420 1.57 -16.43 -17.43
N PHE A 421 0.63 -16.45 -18.37
CA PHE A 421 -0.79 -16.32 -18.07
C PHE A 421 -1.45 -17.69 -18.05
N ILE A 422 -2.17 -17.98 -16.97
CA ILE A 422 -2.99 -19.19 -16.84
C ILE A 422 -4.43 -18.80 -17.10
N GLU A 423 -5.03 -19.32 -18.16
CA GLU A 423 -6.46 -19.16 -18.44
C GLU A 423 -7.26 -19.95 -17.39
N LEU A 424 -8.13 -19.25 -16.66
CA LEU A 424 -9.03 -19.87 -15.69
C LEU A 424 -10.33 -20.28 -16.38
N THR A 425 -10.73 -21.53 -16.17
CA THR A 425 -11.93 -22.13 -16.79
C THR A 425 -13.11 -22.30 -15.82
N GLU A 426 -13.02 -21.76 -14.60
CA GLU A 426 -14.13 -21.82 -13.63
C GLU A 426 -15.29 -20.90 -14.05
N GLU A 427 -16.53 -21.28 -13.72
CA GLU A 427 -17.80 -20.67 -14.17
C GLU A 427 -17.70 -19.14 -14.23
N ILE A 428 -17.60 -18.65 -15.45
CA ILE A 428 -17.42 -17.24 -15.73
C ILE A 428 -18.81 -16.59 -15.68
N ASP A 429 -18.91 -15.49 -14.93
CA ASP A 429 -20.08 -14.61 -14.99
C ASP A 429 -20.36 -14.23 -16.45
N ALA A 430 -21.62 -14.17 -16.88
CA ALA A 430 -22.02 -14.18 -18.31
C ALA A 430 -21.45 -13.02 -19.18
N ASN A 431 -20.72 -12.07 -18.58
CA ASN A 431 -20.14 -10.88 -19.21
C ASN A 431 -18.60 -10.89 -19.33
N ILE A 432 -17.89 -11.96 -18.94
CA ILE A 432 -16.42 -12.01 -19.05
C ILE A 432 -16.03 -13.11 -20.04
N GLU A 433 -15.36 -12.76 -21.15
CA GLU A 433 -14.99 -13.75 -22.17
C GLU A 433 -13.83 -14.66 -21.71
N LYS A 434 -12.83 -14.13 -20.98
CA LYS A 434 -11.64 -14.86 -20.48
C LYS A 434 -11.02 -14.20 -19.24
N ILE A 435 -10.60 -15.02 -18.29
CA ILE A 435 -9.83 -14.58 -17.10
C ILE A 435 -8.41 -15.16 -17.18
N LEU A 436 -7.41 -14.28 -17.08
CA LEU A 436 -6.01 -14.67 -17.08
C LEU A 436 -5.38 -14.43 -15.70
N TYR A 437 -4.89 -15.49 -15.07
CA TYR A 437 -4.13 -15.41 -13.83
C TYR A 437 -2.63 -15.30 -14.13
N PRO A 438 -1.95 -14.19 -13.75
CA PRO A 438 -0.53 -14.05 -14.00
C PRO A 438 0.29 -14.95 -13.05
N LYS A 439 1.35 -15.58 -13.55
CA LYS A 439 2.28 -16.35 -12.76
C LYS A 439 3.70 -16.12 -13.24
N ILE A 440 4.58 -15.74 -12.32
CA ILE A 440 6.00 -15.63 -12.62
C ILE A 440 6.65 -17.01 -12.54
N MET A 441 7.24 -17.43 -13.66
CA MET A 441 8.04 -18.64 -13.76
C MET A 441 9.52 -18.27 -13.51
N ILE A 442 10.26 -19.11 -12.78
CA ILE A 442 11.71 -18.96 -12.56
C ILE A 442 12.44 -20.27 -12.83
N GLY A 443 13.62 -20.20 -13.44
CA GLY A 443 14.39 -21.41 -13.77
C GLY A 443 15.66 -21.12 -14.57
N PRO A 444 16.33 -22.18 -15.05
CA PRO A 444 17.53 -22.06 -15.88
C PRO A 444 17.25 -21.28 -17.17
N VAL A 445 18.27 -20.60 -17.69
CA VAL A 445 18.11 -19.67 -18.83
C VAL A 445 17.70 -20.42 -20.10
N SER A 446 18.37 -21.53 -20.43
CA SER A 446 18.08 -22.35 -21.61
C SER A 446 16.63 -22.84 -21.63
N MET A 447 16.13 -23.28 -20.47
CA MET A 447 14.76 -23.75 -20.30
C MET A 447 13.75 -22.63 -20.52
N MET A 448 14.01 -21.43 -19.97
CA MET A 448 13.11 -20.30 -20.10
C MET A 448 13.01 -19.81 -21.54
N GLU A 449 14.15 -19.65 -22.21
CA GLU A 449 14.22 -19.23 -23.61
C GLU A 449 13.46 -20.22 -24.51
N SER A 450 13.62 -21.53 -24.26
CA SER A 450 12.94 -22.57 -25.04
C SER A 450 11.41 -22.60 -24.85
N ARG A 451 10.89 -22.16 -23.70
CA ARG A 451 9.46 -22.34 -23.34
C ARG A 451 8.63 -21.07 -23.36
N TYR A 452 9.22 -19.93 -23.00
CA TYR A 452 8.48 -18.70 -22.73
C TYR A 452 8.95 -17.50 -23.57
N GLY A 453 10.02 -17.64 -24.36
CA GLY A 453 10.54 -16.56 -25.19
C GLY A 453 11.19 -15.44 -24.36
N ASP A 454 10.58 -14.25 -24.35
CA ASP A 454 11.11 -13.07 -23.67
C ASP A 454 11.23 -13.30 -22.16
N CYS A 455 12.47 -13.22 -21.67
CA CYS A 455 12.79 -13.52 -20.27
C CYS A 455 13.73 -12.49 -19.65
N LEU A 456 13.54 -12.28 -18.35
CA LEU A 456 14.36 -11.40 -17.54
C LEU A 456 15.45 -12.20 -16.83
N ILE A 457 16.71 -11.91 -17.10
CA ILE A 457 17.83 -12.65 -16.50
C ILE A 457 18.24 -11.99 -15.17
N LEU A 458 18.38 -12.82 -14.13
CA LEU A 458 18.94 -12.46 -12.84
C LEU A 458 20.29 -13.12 -12.63
N ARG A 459 21.19 -12.38 -11.99
CA ARG A 459 22.49 -12.86 -11.51
C ARG A 459 22.74 -12.38 -10.08
N PRO A 460 23.55 -13.09 -9.29
CA PRO A 460 24.00 -12.56 -8.01
C PRO A 460 24.83 -11.30 -8.23
N SER A 461 24.73 -10.35 -7.29
CA SER A 461 25.55 -9.14 -7.32
C SER A 461 25.64 -8.50 -5.95
N LYS A 462 26.86 -8.28 -5.42
CA LYS A 462 27.06 -7.58 -4.14
C LYS A 462 26.51 -6.14 -4.13
N SER A 463 26.53 -5.46 -5.28
CA SER A 463 25.94 -4.14 -5.49
C SER A 463 24.51 -4.19 -6.03
N GLY A 464 23.89 -5.37 -6.01
CA GLY A 464 22.52 -5.60 -6.46
C GLY A 464 21.46 -5.14 -5.47
N TYR A 465 20.23 -5.59 -5.70
CA TYR A 465 19.06 -5.23 -4.91
C TYR A 465 18.67 -6.36 -3.96
N THR A 466 18.08 -5.99 -2.82
CA THR A 466 17.42 -6.95 -1.92
C THR A 466 16.21 -7.59 -2.61
N LYS A 467 15.75 -8.75 -2.12
CA LYS A 467 14.57 -9.46 -2.64
C LYS A 467 13.34 -8.57 -2.81
N GLY A 468 13.01 -7.73 -1.82
CA GLY A 468 11.86 -6.82 -1.92
C GLY A 468 12.03 -5.75 -2.99
N LYS A 469 13.24 -5.18 -3.13
CA LYS A 469 13.52 -4.17 -4.17
C LYS A 469 13.56 -4.77 -5.57
N ILE A 470 14.16 -5.95 -5.73
CA ILE A 470 14.21 -6.64 -7.03
C ILE A 470 12.82 -7.12 -7.45
N ALA A 471 12.00 -7.64 -6.52
CA ALA A 471 10.62 -8.04 -6.81
C ALA A 471 9.76 -6.88 -7.36
N LYS A 472 9.89 -5.68 -6.78
CA LYS A 472 9.23 -4.47 -7.31
C LYS A 472 9.70 -4.12 -8.72
N LYS A 473 11.00 -4.27 -9.00
CA LYS A 473 11.57 -4.03 -10.35
C LYS A 473 11.09 -5.08 -11.35
N ILE A 474 10.97 -6.34 -10.95
CA ILE A 474 10.45 -7.43 -11.79
C ILE A 474 8.97 -7.16 -12.13
N LYS A 475 8.12 -6.86 -11.14
CA LYS A 475 6.70 -6.51 -11.39
C LYS A 475 6.59 -5.31 -12.33
N ALA A 476 7.39 -4.25 -12.09
CA ALA A 476 7.40 -3.07 -12.95
C ALA A 476 7.91 -3.35 -14.37
N PHE A 477 8.89 -4.24 -14.54
CA PHE A 477 9.37 -4.66 -15.85
C PHE A 477 8.23 -5.27 -16.66
N PHE A 478 7.56 -6.29 -16.11
CA PHE A 478 6.45 -6.95 -16.78
C PHE A 478 5.23 -6.03 -17.00
N LEU A 479 4.92 -5.12 -16.06
CA LEU A 479 3.85 -4.13 -16.26
C LEU A 479 4.13 -3.13 -17.39
N ASN A 480 5.40 -2.79 -17.61
CA ASN A 480 5.77 -1.84 -18.66
C ASN A 480 5.79 -2.50 -20.04
N ASP A 481 6.23 -3.76 -20.10
CA ASP A 481 6.39 -4.54 -21.33
C ASP A 481 5.07 -5.14 -21.83
N ALA A 482 4.12 -5.41 -20.93
CA ALA A 482 2.85 -6.02 -21.27
C ALA A 482 1.89 -5.12 -22.08
N LYS A 483 1.04 -5.76 -22.89
CA LYS A 483 -0.02 -5.10 -23.65
C LYS A 483 -1.04 -4.45 -22.71
N LYS A 484 -1.72 -3.39 -23.17
CA LYS A 484 -2.68 -2.62 -22.35
C LYS A 484 -3.75 -3.52 -21.72
N GLU A 485 -4.22 -4.52 -22.45
CA GLU A 485 -5.25 -5.49 -22.00
C GLU A 485 -4.74 -6.48 -20.94
N GLU A 486 -3.43 -6.72 -20.88
CA GLU A 486 -2.79 -7.67 -19.97
C GLU A 486 -2.39 -7.02 -18.64
N LYS A 487 -2.20 -5.69 -18.61
CA LYS A 487 -1.76 -4.95 -17.42
C LYS A 487 -2.68 -5.17 -16.22
N LYS A 488 -4.00 -5.16 -16.44
CA LYS A 488 -5.01 -5.42 -15.40
C LYS A 488 -4.82 -6.76 -14.71
N TRP A 489 -4.38 -7.79 -15.45
CA TRP A 489 -4.13 -9.11 -14.88
C TRP A 489 -2.83 -9.11 -14.07
N ILE A 490 -1.76 -8.49 -14.58
CA ILE A 490 -0.45 -8.42 -13.91
C ILE A 490 -0.54 -7.72 -12.54
N GLU A 491 -1.51 -6.82 -12.34
CA GLU A 491 -1.74 -6.20 -11.05
C GLU A 491 -2.07 -7.22 -9.95
N LEU A 492 -2.70 -8.34 -10.29
CA LEU A 492 -2.99 -9.46 -9.39
C LEU A 492 -1.73 -10.13 -8.82
N LEU A 493 -0.56 -9.98 -9.46
CA LEU A 493 0.68 -10.56 -8.94
C LEU A 493 1.04 -9.93 -7.59
N SER A 494 1.02 -10.73 -6.54
CA SER A 494 1.50 -10.28 -5.24
C SER A 494 3.02 -10.12 -5.25
N LEU A 495 3.54 -9.13 -4.53
CA LEU A 495 4.99 -8.99 -4.37
C LEU A 495 5.58 -10.18 -3.60
N ASP A 496 4.82 -10.77 -2.69
CA ASP A 496 5.26 -11.91 -1.88
C ASP A 496 5.43 -13.18 -2.70
N GLU A 497 4.57 -13.45 -3.68
CA GLU A 497 4.76 -14.55 -4.64
C GLU A 497 6.08 -14.41 -5.39
N ILE A 498 6.42 -13.20 -5.86
CA ILE A 498 7.69 -12.93 -6.54
C ILE A 498 8.87 -13.11 -5.56
N ILE A 499 8.77 -12.60 -4.32
CA ILE A 499 9.84 -12.72 -3.31
C ILE A 499 10.12 -14.20 -2.97
N ASN A 500 9.07 -15.02 -2.90
CA ASN A 500 9.15 -16.42 -2.51
C ASN A 500 9.90 -17.30 -3.52
N ILE A 501 9.82 -16.97 -4.81
CA ILE A 501 10.50 -17.73 -5.86
C ILE A 501 11.97 -17.31 -6.04
N LEU A 502 12.37 -16.13 -5.57
CA LEU A 502 13.72 -15.58 -5.78
C LEU A 502 14.83 -16.29 -4.96
N PRO A 503 16.06 -16.37 -5.50
CA PRO A 503 17.22 -16.91 -4.80
C PRO A 503 17.65 -16.03 -3.63
N PRO A 504 18.33 -16.59 -2.62
CA PRO A 504 18.71 -15.84 -1.44
C PRO A 504 19.92 -14.92 -1.69
N GLY A 505 19.88 -13.68 -1.18
CA GLY A 505 20.96 -12.71 -1.34
C GLY A 505 20.57 -11.48 -2.16
N PHE A 506 21.56 -10.77 -2.66
CA PHE A 506 21.39 -9.59 -3.53
C PHE A 506 21.44 -10.02 -4.99
N SER A 507 20.52 -9.47 -5.79
CA SER A 507 20.38 -9.82 -7.20
C SER A 507 20.40 -8.58 -8.09
N LYS A 508 20.96 -8.71 -9.29
CA LYS A 508 20.90 -7.69 -10.33
C LYS A 508 20.17 -8.27 -11.54
N ILE A 509 19.36 -7.42 -12.18
CA ILE A 509 18.78 -7.71 -13.50
C ILE A 509 19.87 -7.45 -14.53
N ASP A 510 20.15 -8.48 -15.33
CA ASP A 510 20.93 -8.33 -16.55
C ASP A 510 19.95 -8.13 -17.71
N LYS A 511 20.16 -7.08 -18.48
CA LYS A 511 19.33 -6.74 -19.65
C LYS A 511 19.91 -7.38 -20.89
#